data_AF-A0A2V8Q5L3-F1
#
_entry.id   AF-A0A2V8Q5L3-F1
#
_cell.length_a   1.000
_cell.length_b   1.000
_cell.length_c   1.000
_cell.angle_alpha   90.00
_cell.angle_beta   90.00
_cell.angle_gamma   90.00
#
_symmetry.space_group_name_H-M   'P 1'
#
loop_
_entity.id
_entity.type
_entity.pdbx_description
1 polymer ?
#
loop_
_entity_poly.entity_id
_entity_poly.type
_entity_poly.pdbx_seq_one_letter_code
_entity_poly.pdbx_strand_id
1 'polypeptide(L)'
;MNNGGGGGGSNAPVYIVPWKKASAAPAAGLVLYWFPASSNEYKNSSLKESRTLSLYASQCVAMQVADGQLPIADKLIGESKLPVAVLAKADGTPINKIENTNGKLRVADVEKLVDGEMKQRESSLDGQMKDAAAKVKAGDKDGAIAIYKAVLEQKCLFQKKAKEAAKQLKNLGVADIASVPPGPIFERRQSALIEQTMRRGLVAEMNAHYVLANNLYQQAHLMDPADPTPLRYLGENYRHNIGDWAKAREMFDAILNMPADLLSRSVALHGLGKMTIHDGEFKKGLALMEQAVAEFPLALAYRNLAVYWNSEGNPVKGNEYTQTALALDPKDPYNLVFAAVFMAANGKKDEALKIARENVNLMPASYNLAAIYAQNGQRDKALSLLRRHFFQYERYNSVRAKEMMEARVDAVFDSIRTDREFVALTRGADGRLPIPMKGMPATQATPNR
;
A
#
# COMPACT_ATOMS: atom_id res chain seq x y z
N MET A 1 3.85 -2.98 6.78
CA MET A 1 4.44 -2.91 5.41
C MET A 1 5.79 -3.60 5.42
N ASN A 2 5.79 -4.92 5.23
CA ASN A 2 7.03 -5.60 4.92
C ASN A 2 7.32 -5.31 3.44
N ASN A 3 7.96 -4.16 3.19
CA ASN A 3 8.93 -4.12 2.12
C ASN A 3 9.89 -5.26 2.46
N GLY A 4 9.69 -6.40 1.79
CA GLY A 4 10.70 -7.44 1.73
C GLY A 4 12.00 -6.71 1.43
N GLY A 5 12.93 -6.83 2.37
CA GLY A 5 14.03 -5.90 2.46
C GLY A 5 14.82 -6.19 3.72
N GLY A 6 15.45 -7.36 3.73
CA GLY A 6 16.65 -7.52 4.54
C GLY A 6 17.57 -6.33 4.28
N GLY A 7 17.92 -5.59 5.33
CA GLY A 7 18.89 -4.50 5.23
C GLY A 7 18.32 -3.10 5.00
N GLY A 8 17.09 -2.80 5.42
CA GLY A 8 16.70 -1.39 5.62
C GLY A 8 17.51 -0.80 6.77
N GLY A 9 18.49 0.05 6.49
CA GLY A 9 19.09 0.91 7.51
C GLY A 9 18.05 1.86 8.11
N SER A 10 18.45 2.68 9.08
CA SER A 10 17.62 3.72 9.75
C SER A 10 16.96 4.76 8.82
N ASN A 11 17.12 4.64 7.49
CA ASN A 11 16.74 5.61 6.47
C ASN A 11 15.60 5.13 5.55
N ALA A 12 14.91 4.02 5.86
CA ALA A 12 13.77 3.57 5.06
C ALA A 12 12.66 4.64 4.97
N PRO A 13 12.04 4.84 3.78
CA PRO A 13 10.99 5.84 3.62
C PRO A 13 9.70 5.47 4.32
N VAL A 14 9.03 6.50 4.86
CA VAL A 14 7.67 6.39 5.39
C VAL A 14 6.59 6.90 4.44
N TYR A 15 6.92 7.89 3.60
CA TYR A 15 6.02 8.48 2.61
C TYR A 15 6.51 8.11 1.22
N ILE A 16 5.96 7.03 0.67
CA ILE A 16 6.24 6.57 -0.68
C ILE A 16 5.21 7.19 -1.60
N VAL A 17 5.66 7.96 -2.59
CA VAL A 17 4.76 8.58 -3.57
C VAL A 17 4.20 7.47 -4.48
N PRO A 18 2.87 7.36 -4.64
CA PRO A 18 2.22 6.25 -5.34
C PRO A 18 2.26 6.43 -6.86
N TRP A 19 3.46 6.46 -7.43
CA TRP A 19 3.65 6.53 -8.88
C TRP A 19 3.06 5.30 -9.57
N LYS A 20 1.99 5.49 -10.34
CA LYS A 20 1.36 4.43 -11.15
C LYS A 20 1.78 4.58 -12.61
N LYS A 21 2.04 3.46 -13.31
CA LYS A 21 2.34 3.51 -14.74
C LYS A 21 1.18 4.20 -15.48
N ALA A 22 1.50 5.19 -16.30
CA ALA A 22 0.52 5.93 -17.07
C ALA A 22 -0.22 4.99 -18.03
N SER A 23 -1.54 5.11 -18.07
CA SER A 23 -2.40 4.37 -18.98
C SER A 23 -3.48 5.30 -19.52
N ALA A 24 -4.61 5.41 -18.82
CA ALA A 24 -5.66 6.37 -19.08
C ALA A 24 -5.48 7.62 -18.21
N ALA A 25 -5.87 8.77 -18.75
CA ALA A 25 -5.94 10.00 -17.97
C ALA A 25 -7.07 9.89 -16.94
N PRO A 26 -6.91 10.42 -15.71
CA PRO A 26 -7.96 10.37 -14.71
C PRO A 26 -9.17 11.22 -15.16
N ALA A 27 -10.35 10.88 -14.65
CA ALA A 27 -11.59 11.56 -15.03
C ALA A 27 -11.65 13.03 -14.58
N ALA A 28 -10.92 13.40 -13.53
CA ALA A 28 -10.93 14.74 -12.96
C ALA A 28 -9.62 15.06 -12.21
N GLY A 29 -9.41 16.33 -11.91
CA GLY A 29 -8.29 16.82 -11.11
C GLY A 29 -7.05 17.16 -11.94
N LEU A 30 -5.89 16.99 -11.31
CA LEU A 30 -4.57 17.25 -11.90
C LEU A 30 -3.83 15.93 -12.11
N VAL A 31 -2.86 15.95 -13.02
CA VAL A 31 -1.93 14.83 -13.24
C VAL A 31 -0.52 15.35 -13.15
N LEU A 32 0.27 14.77 -12.27
CA LEU A 32 1.71 14.94 -12.25
C LEU A 32 2.33 13.75 -12.98
N TYR A 33 2.85 14.01 -14.17
CA TYR A 33 3.61 13.04 -14.94
C TYR A 33 5.09 13.12 -14.59
N TRP A 34 5.72 11.97 -14.40
CA TRP A 34 7.17 11.82 -14.32
C TRP A 34 7.63 10.94 -15.48
N PHE A 35 8.50 11.49 -16.32
CA PHE A 35 9.18 10.77 -17.38
C PHE A 35 10.63 10.52 -16.96
N PRO A 36 10.95 9.34 -16.39
CA PRO A 36 12.31 9.00 -16.00
C PRO A 36 13.21 8.81 -17.22
N ALA A 37 14.50 9.11 -17.09
CA ALA A 37 15.46 8.86 -18.17
C ALA A 37 15.81 7.38 -18.34
N SER A 38 15.66 6.57 -17.29
CA SER A 38 15.93 5.14 -17.29
C SER A 38 15.34 4.46 -16.06
N SER A 39 15.28 3.13 -16.08
CA SER A 39 14.94 2.33 -14.88
C SER A 39 15.90 2.56 -13.71
N ASN A 40 17.16 2.91 -13.98
CA ASN A 40 18.13 3.21 -12.92
C ASN A 40 17.88 4.58 -12.31
N GLU A 41 17.54 5.59 -13.11
CA GLU A 41 17.14 6.90 -12.60
C GLU A 41 15.87 6.77 -11.76
N TYR A 42 14.84 6.10 -12.27
CA TYR A 42 13.61 5.82 -11.52
C TYR A 42 13.88 5.21 -10.15
N LYS A 43 14.70 4.15 -10.10
CA LYS A 43 14.98 3.43 -8.84
C LYS A 43 15.65 4.30 -7.78
N ASN A 44 16.55 5.19 -8.19
CA ASN A 44 17.38 6.02 -7.32
C ASN A 44 16.88 7.46 -7.17
N SER A 45 15.71 7.79 -7.74
CA SER A 45 15.19 9.16 -7.76
C SER A 45 14.61 9.57 -6.41
N SER A 46 14.87 10.81 -6.02
CA SER A 46 14.26 11.43 -4.82
C SER A 46 12.75 11.56 -4.92
N LEU A 47 12.18 11.54 -6.13
CA LEU A 47 10.75 11.68 -6.39
C LEU A 47 9.91 10.53 -5.80
N LYS A 48 10.53 9.41 -5.44
CA LYS A 48 9.85 8.27 -4.81
C LYS A 48 9.43 8.55 -3.37
N GLU A 49 10.00 9.57 -2.73
CA GLU A 49 9.84 9.84 -1.31
C GLU A 49 9.47 11.30 -1.06
N SER A 50 8.21 11.55 -0.68
CA SER A 50 7.73 12.88 -0.32
C SER A 50 6.39 12.80 0.37
N ARG A 51 6.27 13.41 1.56
CA ARG A 51 4.97 13.57 2.22
C ARG A 51 4.07 14.48 1.40
N THR A 52 4.57 15.62 0.96
CA THR A 52 3.81 16.62 0.18
C THR A 52 3.16 15.99 -1.05
N LEU A 53 3.93 15.26 -1.88
CA LEU A 53 3.38 14.59 -3.05
C LEU A 53 2.44 13.44 -2.67
N SER A 54 2.73 12.69 -1.59
CA SER A 54 1.82 11.64 -1.12
C SER A 54 0.46 12.21 -0.66
N LEU A 55 0.45 13.38 -0.01
CA LEU A 55 -0.77 14.08 0.36
C LEU A 55 -1.52 14.62 -0.85
N TYR A 56 -0.82 15.18 -1.85
CA TYR A 56 -1.50 15.57 -3.09
C TYR A 56 -2.10 14.37 -3.83
N ALA A 57 -1.48 13.20 -3.73
CA ALA A 57 -2.04 11.96 -4.26
C ALA A 57 -3.35 11.53 -3.57
N SER A 58 -3.66 12.03 -2.37
CA SER A 58 -4.98 11.88 -1.73
C SER A 58 -5.98 12.98 -2.10
N GLN A 59 -5.57 14.00 -2.86
CA GLN A 59 -6.36 15.18 -3.22
C GLN A 59 -6.58 15.31 -4.75
N CYS A 60 -6.99 14.26 -5.44
CA CYS A 60 -7.22 14.29 -6.91
C CYS A 60 -6.03 14.81 -7.73
N VAL A 61 -4.79 14.64 -7.26
CA VAL A 61 -3.58 14.80 -8.07
C VAL A 61 -3.05 13.41 -8.39
N ALA A 62 -3.27 12.93 -9.61
CA ALA A 62 -2.79 11.62 -10.02
C ALA A 62 -1.27 11.63 -10.23
N MET A 63 -0.57 10.68 -9.61
CA MET A 63 0.88 10.49 -9.76
C MET A 63 1.15 9.43 -10.82
N GLN A 64 1.63 9.86 -11.99
CA GLN A 64 1.85 8.95 -13.12
C GLN A 64 3.31 8.90 -13.55
N VAL A 65 3.87 7.70 -13.69
CA VAL A 65 5.15 7.47 -14.35
C VAL A 65 4.90 7.05 -15.80
N ALA A 66 5.52 7.73 -16.75
CA ALA A 66 5.28 7.53 -18.17
C ALA A 66 6.59 7.44 -18.96
N ASP A 67 6.53 6.89 -20.16
CA ASP A 67 7.62 6.87 -21.13
C ASP A 67 7.12 7.43 -22.49
N GLY A 68 7.97 7.37 -23.51
CA GLY A 68 7.63 7.85 -24.86
C GLY A 68 6.51 7.06 -25.55
N GLN A 69 6.03 5.95 -24.98
CA GLN A 69 4.89 5.20 -25.53
C GLN A 69 3.54 5.78 -25.12
N LEU A 70 3.50 6.71 -24.16
CA LEU A 70 2.26 7.41 -23.81
C LEU A 70 1.82 8.26 -25.03
N PRO A 71 0.58 8.12 -25.54
CA PRO A 71 0.17 8.81 -26.78
C PRO A 71 0.30 10.34 -26.77
N ILE A 72 0.28 10.95 -25.59
CA ILE A 72 0.45 12.40 -25.39
C ILE A 72 1.86 12.79 -24.90
N ALA A 73 2.83 11.86 -24.95
CA ALA A 73 4.20 12.09 -24.47
C ALA A 73 4.85 13.30 -25.14
N ASP A 74 4.79 13.41 -26.47
CA ASP A 74 5.41 14.51 -27.21
C ASP A 74 4.82 15.88 -26.80
N LYS A 75 3.50 15.95 -26.57
CA LYS A 75 2.82 17.16 -26.08
C LYS A 75 3.27 17.54 -24.67
N LEU A 76 3.50 16.55 -23.80
CA LEU A 76 3.89 16.78 -22.41
C LEU A 76 5.37 17.13 -22.27
N ILE A 77 6.24 16.38 -22.96
CA ILE A 77 7.70 16.50 -22.86
C ILE A 77 8.20 17.70 -23.70
N GLY A 78 7.68 17.86 -24.93
CA GLY A 78 8.22 18.81 -25.89
C GLY A 78 9.71 18.57 -26.16
N GLU A 79 10.51 19.63 -26.13
CA GLU A 79 11.97 19.57 -26.35
C GLU A 79 12.78 19.24 -25.08
N SER A 80 12.12 18.95 -23.95
CA SER A 80 12.82 18.70 -22.68
C SER A 80 13.65 17.43 -22.73
N LYS A 81 14.85 17.49 -22.15
CA LYS A 81 15.67 16.30 -21.89
C LYS A 81 15.08 15.52 -20.71
N LEU A 82 15.15 14.19 -20.76
CA LEU A 82 14.76 13.34 -19.64
C LEU A 82 15.85 13.29 -18.56
N PRO A 83 15.48 13.18 -17.26
CA PRO A 83 14.12 13.09 -16.76
C PRO A 83 13.38 14.45 -16.75
N VAL A 84 12.05 14.42 -16.82
CA VAL A 84 11.19 15.63 -16.72
C VAL A 84 9.93 15.31 -15.90
N ALA A 85 9.46 16.29 -15.12
CA ALA A 85 8.17 16.23 -14.45
C ALA A 85 7.22 17.29 -15.04
N VAL A 86 5.99 16.92 -15.33
CA VAL A 86 5.00 17.78 -16.00
C VAL A 86 3.71 17.75 -15.21
N LEU A 87 3.25 18.91 -14.74
CA LEU A 87 1.91 19.06 -14.18
C LEU A 87 0.94 19.41 -15.29
N ALA A 88 -0.17 18.69 -15.36
CA ALA A 88 -1.17 18.81 -16.41
C ALA A 88 -2.58 18.74 -15.84
N LYS A 89 -3.55 19.20 -16.64
CA LYS A 89 -4.98 18.93 -16.40
C LYS A 89 -5.30 17.45 -16.67
N ALA A 90 -6.45 17.01 -16.19
CA ALA A 90 -7.00 15.67 -16.47
C ALA A 90 -7.08 15.34 -17.97
N ASP A 91 -7.27 16.31 -18.86
CA ASP A 91 -7.29 16.12 -20.32
C ASP A 91 -5.90 16.03 -20.97
N GLY A 92 -4.83 16.02 -20.18
CA GLY A 92 -3.45 15.98 -20.68
C GLY A 92 -2.94 17.31 -21.22
N THR A 93 -3.61 18.43 -20.95
CA THR A 93 -3.10 19.77 -21.26
C THR A 93 -2.01 20.16 -20.26
N PRO A 94 -0.75 20.41 -20.69
CA PRO A 94 0.32 20.85 -19.81
C PRO A 94 -0.03 22.18 -19.13
N ILE A 95 0.28 22.29 -17.85
CA ILE A 95 0.19 23.52 -17.06
C ILE A 95 1.59 24.11 -16.92
N ASN A 96 2.52 23.34 -16.37
CA ASN A 96 3.91 23.73 -16.17
C ASN A 96 4.80 22.48 -15.97
N LYS A 97 6.12 22.61 -16.11
CA LYS A 97 7.09 21.50 -16.07
C LYS A 97 8.36 21.85 -15.28
N ILE A 98 9.01 20.83 -14.72
CA ILE A 98 10.36 20.90 -14.16
C ILE A 98 11.30 20.09 -15.04
N GLU A 99 12.30 20.77 -15.60
CA GLU A 99 13.39 20.13 -16.34
C GLU A 99 14.49 19.63 -15.41
N ASN A 100 15.18 18.57 -15.82
CA ASN A 100 16.31 18.07 -15.04
C ASN A 100 17.49 19.04 -15.07
N THR A 101 18.25 19.02 -13.97
CA THR A 101 19.60 19.58 -13.92
C THR A 101 20.60 18.44 -13.87
N ASN A 102 21.49 18.34 -14.85
CA ASN A 102 22.50 17.27 -14.94
C ASN A 102 21.91 15.85 -14.86
N GLY A 103 20.79 15.60 -15.55
CA GLY A 103 20.13 14.30 -15.60
C GLY A 103 19.35 13.93 -14.33
N LYS A 104 19.12 14.87 -13.40
CA LYS A 104 18.40 14.63 -12.15
C LYS A 104 17.25 15.62 -11.93
N LEU A 105 16.13 15.10 -11.42
CA LEU A 105 15.07 15.90 -10.81
C LEU A 105 15.22 15.88 -9.29
N ARG A 106 15.00 17.02 -8.64
CA ARG A 106 14.94 17.12 -7.18
C ARG A 106 13.48 17.18 -6.76
N VAL A 107 13.10 16.34 -5.79
CA VAL A 107 11.72 16.29 -5.30
C VAL A 107 11.23 17.66 -4.82
N ALA A 108 12.08 18.47 -4.17
CA ALA A 108 11.73 19.81 -3.71
C ALA A 108 11.33 20.78 -4.85
N ASP A 109 11.90 20.63 -6.05
CA ASP A 109 11.52 21.46 -7.21
C ASP A 109 10.14 21.04 -7.75
N VAL A 110 9.86 19.73 -7.73
CA VAL A 110 8.57 19.16 -8.14
C VAL A 110 7.47 19.49 -7.13
N GLU A 111 7.76 19.43 -5.83
CA GLU A 111 6.86 19.89 -4.77
C GLU A 111 6.50 21.37 -4.97
N LYS A 112 7.51 22.23 -5.23
CA LYS A 112 7.29 23.66 -5.48
C LYS A 112 6.42 23.91 -6.71
N LEU A 113 6.56 23.11 -7.77
CA LEU A 113 5.71 23.17 -8.96
C LEU A 113 4.25 22.93 -8.59
N VAL A 114 3.95 21.84 -7.88
CA VAL A 114 2.58 21.49 -7.49
C VAL A 114 2.02 22.51 -6.49
N ASP A 115 2.78 22.86 -5.45
CA ASP A 115 2.40 23.87 -4.46
C ASP A 115 2.04 25.21 -5.11
N GLY A 116 2.83 25.64 -6.10
CA GLY A 116 2.62 26.89 -6.81
C GLY A 116 1.28 26.92 -7.54
N GLU A 117 0.98 25.86 -8.29
CA GLU A 117 -0.31 25.71 -8.98
C GLU A 117 -1.47 25.64 -7.99
N MET A 118 -1.33 24.89 -6.89
CA MET A 118 -2.36 24.76 -5.87
C MET A 118 -2.67 26.10 -5.21
N LYS A 119 -1.65 26.91 -4.87
CA LYS A 119 -1.81 28.26 -4.31
C LYS A 119 -2.49 29.21 -5.28
N GLN A 120 -2.14 29.16 -6.57
CA GLN A 120 -2.76 30.01 -7.59
C GLN A 120 -4.25 29.69 -7.73
N ARG A 121 -4.61 28.40 -7.78
CA ARG A 121 -6.00 27.96 -7.83
C ARG A 121 -6.77 28.33 -6.58
N GLU A 122 -6.20 28.11 -5.39
CA GLU A 122 -6.84 28.51 -4.14
C GLU A 122 -7.11 30.02 -4.10
N SER A 123 -6.17 30.84 -4.57
CA SER A 123 -6.34 32.30 -4.67
C SER A 123 -7.49 32.69 -5.62
N SER A 124 -7.69 31.94 -6.70
CA SER A 124 -8.84 32.13 -7.59
C SER A 124 -10.16 31.79 -6.89
N LEU A 125 -10.20 30.70 -6.12
CA LEU A 125 -11.37 30.34 -5.31
C LEU A 125 -11.66 31.39 -4.24
N ASP A 126 -10.65 32.00 -3.64
CA ASP A 126 -10.82 33.12 -2.71
C ASP A 126 -11.48 34.34 -3.39
N GLY A 127 -11.11 34.63 -4.63
CA GLY A 127 -11.79 35.64 -5.45
C GLY A 127 -13.27 35.30 -5.66
N GLN A 128 -13.57 34.05 -6.03
CA GLN A 128 -14.93 33.57 -6.21
C GLN A 128 -15.76 33.65 -4.91
N MET A 129 -15.18 33.27 -3.77
CA MET A 129 -15.85 33.35 -2.47
C MET A 129 -16.20 34.80 -2.10
N LYS A 130 -15.33 35.77 -2.44
CA LYS A 130 -15.59 37.20 -2.24
C LYS A 130 -16.68 37.73 -3.18
N ASP A 131 -16.65 37.33 -4.45
CA ASP A 131 -17.68 37.71 -5.42
C ASP A 131 -19.06 37.17 -5.03
N ALA A 132 -19.14 35.90 -4.64
CA ALA A 132 -20.37 35.30 -4.12
C ALA A 132 -20.89 36.07 -2.89
N ALA A 133 -20.02 36.45 -1.96
CA ALA A 133 -20.41 37.24 -0.79
C ALA A 133 -20.91 38.65 -1.17
N ALA A 134 -20.33 39.28 -2.20
CA ALA A 134 -20.81 40.56 -2.73
C ALA A 134 -22.20 40.42 -3.38
N LYS A 135 -22.44 39.35 -4.14
CA LYS A 135 -23.75 39.03 -4.72
C LYS A 135 -24.83 38.82 -3.66
N VAL A 136 -24.52 38.13 -2.56
CA VAL A 136 -25.45 38.02 -1.41
C VAL A 136 -25.83 39.40 -0.88
N LYS A 137 -24.84 40.30 -0.69
CA LYS A 137 -25.09 41.68 -0.22
C LYS A 137 -25.91 42.50 -1.21
N ALA A 138 -25.77 42.25 -2.51
CA ALA A 138 -26.53 42.89 -3.57
C ALA A 138 -27.94 42.28 -3.78
N GLY A 139 -28.31 41.24 -3.03
CA GLY A 139 -29.60 40.55 -3.16
C GLY A 139 -29.66 39.47 -4.25
N ASP A 140 -28.57 39.28 -5.02
CA ASP A 140 -28.43 38.23 -6.03
C ASP A 140 -28.07 36.89 -5.37
N LYS A 141 -29.08 36.25 -4.75
CA LYS A 141 -28.90 34.96 -4.07
C LYS A 141 -28.59 33.83 -5.04
N ASP A 142 -29.24 33.80 -6.19
CA ASP A 142 -29.08 32.71 -7.17
C ASP A 142 -27.67 32.73 -7.77
N GLY A 143 -27.15 33.90 -8.11
CA GLY A 143 -25.76 34.06 -8.56
C GLY A 143 -24.74 33.66 -7.49
N ALA A 144 -24.97 34.01 -6.22
CA ALA A 144 -24.11 33.58 -5.12
C ALA A 144 -24.14 32.06 -4.92
N ILE A 145 -25.32 31.44 -4.98
CA ILE A 145 -25.49 29.98 -4.86
C ILE A 145 -24.73 29.28 -5.99
N ALA A 146 -24.82 29.77 -7.23
CA ALA A 146 -24.10 29.18 -8.36
C ALA A 146 -22.59 29.16 -8.14
N ILE A 147 -22.02 30.26 -7.66
CA ILE A 147 -20.58 30.35 -7.38
C ILE A 147 -20.18 29.43 -6.22
N TYR A 148 -20.91 29.45 -5.10
CA TYR A 148 -20.57 28.57 -3.97
C TYR A 148 -20.69 27.09 -4.33
N LYS A 149 -21.65 26.69 -5.19
CA LYS A 149 -21.72 25.32 -5.72
C LYS A 149 -20.47 25.00 -6.54
N ALA A 150 -20.02 25.90 -7.42
CA ALA A 150 -18.81 25.69 -8.21
C ALA A 150 -17.55 25.53 -7.31
N VAL A 151 -17.44 26.31 -6.23
CA VAL A 151 -16.35 26.16 -5.24
C VAL A 151 -16.47 24.83 -4.49
N LEU A 152 -17.68 24.42 -4.12
CA LEU A 152 -17.94 23.13 -3.45
C LEU A 152 -17.54 21.94 -4.34
N GLU A 153 -17.74 22.02 -5.66
CA GLU A 153 -17.30 20.96 -6.59
C GLU A 153 -15.78 20.79 -6.61
N GLN A 154 -15.00 21.77 -6.15
CA GLN A 154 -13.55 21.65 -6.00
C GLN A 154 -13.12 20.91 -4.72
N LYS A 155 -14.05 20.30 -3.98
CA LYS A 155 -13.81 19.63 -2.68
C LYS A 155 -12.70 18.58 -2.65
N CYS A 156 -12.35 17.97 -3.79
CA CYS A 156 -11.28 17.00 -3.82
C CYS A 156 -9.88 17.64 -3.72
N LEU A 157 -9.68 18.79 -4.36
CA LEU A 157 -8.41 19.53 -4.35
C LEU A 157 -8.35 20.54 -3.19
N PHE A 158 -9.49 21.13 -2.82
CA PHE A 158 -9.59 22.26 -1.87
C PHE A 158 -10.68 22.03 -0.81
N GLN A 159 -10.53 21.00 0.01
CA GLN A 159 -11.47 20.60 1.07
C GLN A 159 -11.84 21.78 1.98
N LYS A 160 -10.86 22.61 2.38
CA LYS A 160 -11.10 23.76 3.24
C LYS A 160 -12.05 24.78 2.60
N LYS A 161 -11.78 25.17 1.35
CA LYS A 161 -12.61 26.12 0.59
C LYS A 161 -13.99 25.56 0.30
N ALA A 162 -14.08 24.29 -0.07
CA ALA A 162 -15.35 23.62 -0.26
C ALA A 162 -16.19 23.56 1.03
N LYS A 163 -15.57 23.31 2.19
CA LYS A 163 -16.26 23.34 3.49
C LYS A 163 -16.77 24.75 3.84
N GLU A 164 -15.99 25.79 3.54
CA GLU A 164 -16.41 27.19 3.69
C GLU A 164 -17.60 27.52 2.77
N ALA A 165 -17.55 27.11 1.50
CA ALA A 165 -18.63 27.29 0.53
C ALA A 165 -19.91 26.52 0.93
N ALA A 166 -19.78 25.26 1.39
CA ALA A 166 -20.88 24.46 1.92
C ALA A 166 -21.60 25.17 3.08
N LYS A 167 -20.84 25.79 4.00
CA LYS A 167 -21.43 26.58 5.09
C LYS A 167 -22.24 27.77 4.56
N GLN A 168 -21.74 28.48 3.54
CA GLN A 168 -22.48 29.61 2.95
C GLN A 168 -23.73 29.17 2.20
N LEU A 169 -23.67 28.07 1.45
CA LEU A 169 -24.84 27.47 0.80
C LEU A 169 -25.94 27.14 1.81
N LYS A 170 -25.57 26.57 2.96
CA LYS A 170 -26.51 26.27 4.05
C LYS A 170 -27.15 27.56 4.59
N ASN A 171 -26.37 28.63 4.77
CA ASN A 171 -26.89 29.92 5.22
C ASN A 171 -27.87 30.54 4.21
N LEU A 172 -27.73 30.23 2.92
CA LEU A 172 -28.62 30.67 1.85
C LEU A 172 -29.85 29.77 1.66
N GLY A 173 -30.03 28.75 2.51
CA GLY A 173 -31.19 27.86 2.49
C GLY A 173 -31.08 26.68 1.51
N VAL A 174 -29.90 26.40 0.97
CA VAL A 174 -29.67 25.21 0.13
C VAL A 174 -29.63 23.96 1.02
N ALA A 175 -30.53 23.02 0.76
CA ALA A 175 -30.58 21.71 1.42
C ALA A 175 -29.63 20.69 0.76
N ASP A 176 -29.46 19.52 1.39
CA ASP A 176 -28.76 18.35 0.83
C ASP A 176 -27.31 18.59 0.39
N ILE A 177 -26.58 19.41 1.15
CA ILE A 177 -25.16 19.68 0.89
C ILE A 177 -24.33 18.53 1.45
N ALA A 178 -23.61 17.83 0.58
CA ALA A 178 -22.71 16.75 0.96
C ALA A 178 -21.64 17.23 1.97
N SER A 179 -21.35 16.39 2.98
CA SER A 179 -20.26 16.65 3.93
C SER A 179 -18.91 16.72 3.19
N VAL A 180 -18.06 17.65 3.61
CA VAL A 180 -16.70 17.79 3.08
C VAL A 180 -15.72 17.31 4.16
N PRO A 181 -14.94 16.24 3.91
CA PRO A 181 -13.95 15.75 4.86
C PRO A 181 -12.86 16.81 5.11
N PRO A 182 -12.15 16.76 6.26
CA PRO A 182 -10.98 17.62 6.47
C PRO A 182 -9.91 17.35 5.41
N GLY A 183 -9.17 18.40 5.02
CA GLY A 183 -8.00 18.28 4.16
C GLY A 183 -6.71 18.11 4.97
N PRO A 184 -5.65 17.54 4.37
CA PRO A 184 -4.38 17.33 5.04
C PRO A 184 -3.63 18.64 5.30
N ILE A 185 -2.67 18.58 6.24
CA ILE A 185 -1.89 19.72 6.69
C ILE A 185 -0.55 19.78 5.97
N PHE A 186 -0.33 20.88 5.24
CA PHE A 186 0.91 21.16 4.49
C PHE A 186 1.85 22.15 5.19
N GLU A 187 1.53 22.64 6.39
CA GLU A 187 2.41 23.55 7.12
C GLU A 187 3.77 22.88 7.36
N ARG A 188 4.86 23.60 7.06
CA ARG A 188 6.21 23.04 6.96
C ARG A 188 6.71 22.44 8.27
N ARG A 189 6.53 23.14 9.40
CA ARG A 189 7.02 22.67 10.71
C ARG A 189 6.25 21.45 11.19
N GLN A 190 4.92 21.46 11.05
CA GLN A 190 4.05 20.36 11.40
C GLN A 190 4.30 19.14 10.50
N SER A 191 4.46 19.35 9.18
CA SER A 191 4.82 18.27 8.25
C SER A 191 6.15 17.62 8.64
N ALA A 192 7.18 18.41 8.95
CA ALA A 192 8.47 17.88 9.38
C ALA A 192 8.38 17.08 10.70
N LEU A 193 7.57 17.55 11.65
CA LEU A 193 7.34 16.84 12.92
C LEU A 193 6.61 15.50 12.70
N ILE A 194 5.61 15.47 11.82
CA ILE A 194 4.88 14.25 11.45
C ILE A 194 5.83 13.24 10.80
N GLU A 195 6.60 13.68 9.79
CA GLU A 195 7.58 12.82 9.13
C GLU A 195 8.61 12.25 10.10
N GLN A 196 9.15 13.08 11.00
CA GLN A 196 10.10 12.64 12.01
C GLN A 196 9.46 11.60 12.95
N THR A 197 8.21 11.82 13.37
CA THR A 197 7.47 10.91 14.24
C THR A 197 7.22 9.57 13.54
N MET A 198 6.81 9.60 12.26
CA MET A 198 6.64 8.40 11.43
C MET A 198 7.96 7.63 11.27
N ARG A 199 9.08 8.32 10.99
CA ARG A 199 10.40 7.67 10.86
C ARG A 199 10.82 6.99 12.17
N ARG A 200 10.61 7.65 13.31
CA ARG A 200 10.85 7.03 14.64
C ARG A 200 9.98 5.80 14.85
N GLY A 201 8.71 5.85 14.41
CA GLY A 201 7.80 4.71 14.44
C GLY A 201 8.33 3.53 13.62
N LEU A 202 8.79 3.79 12.39
CA LEU A 202 9.38 2.77 11.52
C LEU A 202 10.65 2.17 12.09
N VAL A 203 11.54 2.99 12.65
CA VAL A 203 12.74 2.49 13.36
C VAL A 203 12.34 1.61 14.55
N ALA A 204 11.32 1.98 15.32
CA ALA A 204 10.81 1.14 16.40
C ALA A 204 10.23 -0.19 15.87
N GLU A 205 9.44 -0.17 14.79
CA GLU A 205 8.89 -1.37 14.14
C GLU A 205 10.00 -2.31 13.67
N MET A 206 11.02 -1.78 12.99
CA MET A 206 12.15 -2.55 12.46
C MET A 206 13.01 -3.17 13.57
N ASN A 207 13.06 -2.54 14.74
CA ASN A 207 13.69 -3.10 15.94
C ASN A 207 12.74 -3.96 16.79
N ALA A 208 11.57 -4.31 16.25
CA ALA A 208 10.53 -5.10 16.90
C ALA A 208 9.96 -4.50 18.20
N HIS A 209 10.09 -3.20 18.39
CA HIS A 209 9.45 -2.43 19.46
C HIS A 209 8.03 -2.00 19.02
N TYR A 210 7.17 -2.97 18.71
CA TYR A 210 5.89 -2.73 18.03
C TYR A 210 4.88 -1.87 18.80
N VAL A 211 4.88 -1.93 20.13
CA VAL A 211 4.02 -1.05 20.96
C VAL A 211 4.48 0.40 20.87
N LEU A 212 5.79 0.64 20.89
CA LEU A 212 6.35 1.98 20.69
C LEU A 212 6.05 2.49 19.28
N ALA A 213 6.23 1.64 18.26
CA ALA A 213 5.87 1.96 16.88
C ALA A 213 4.39 2.37 16.77
N ASN A 214 3.49 1.58 17.37
CA ASN A 214 2.06 1.87 17.41
C ASN A 214 1.77 3.25 18.02
N ASN A 215 2.37 3.57 19.16
CA ASN A 215 2.17 4.86 19.82
C ASN A 215 2.67 6.03 18.96
N LEU A 216 3.81 5.86 18.28
CA LEU A 216 4.36 6.89 17.39
C LEU A 216 3.48 7.11 16.15
N TYR A 217 2.97 6.03 15.54
CA TYR A 217 2.03 6.16 14.42
C TYR A 217 0.70 6.79 14.85
N GLN A 218 0.20 6.45 16.04
CA GLN A 218 -0.99 7.10 16.60
C GLN A 218 -0.76 8.61 16.84
N GLN A 219 0.40 8.98 17.37
CA GLN A 219 0.78 10.39 17.54
C GLN A 219 0.81 11.13 16.20
N ALA A 220 1.41 10.54 15.17
CA ALA A 220 1.42 11.12 13.82
C ALA A 220 0.01 11.28 13.23
N HIS A 221 -0.87 10.28 13.43
CA HIS A 221 -2.27 10.37 13.01
C HIS A 221 -3.02 11.51 13.71
N LEU A 222 -2.81 11.69 15.02
CA LEU A 222 -3.44 12.78 15.77
C LEU A 222 -2.96 14.17 15.32
N MET A 223 -1.73 14.29 14.82
CA MET A 223 -1.19 15.53 14.28
C MET A 223 -1.81 15.90 12.93
N ASP A 224 -2.21 14.93 12.11
CA ASP A 224 -2.93 15.15 10.85
C ASP A 224 -3.89 13.98 10.55
N PRO A 225 -5.16 14.06 11.01
CA PRO A 225 -6.13 12.99 10.80
C PRO A 225 -6.54 12.77 9.34
N ALA A 226 -6.23 13.71 8.44
CA ALA A 226 -6.50 13.60 7.01
C ALA A 226 -5.33 12.97 6.22
N ASP A 227 -4.21 12.67 6.88
CA ASP A 227 -3.12 11.89 6.33
C ASP A 227 -3.43 10.39 6.46
N PRO A 228 -3.58 9.63 5.36
CA PRO A 228 -3.86 8.20 5.42
C PRO A 228 -2.63 7.36 5.80
N THR A 229 -1.41 7.92 5.72
CA THR A 229 -0.17 7.17 5.87
C THR A 229 0.00 6.59 7.28
N PRO A 230 -0.20 7.34 8.38
CA PRO A 230 -0.17 6.77 9.72
C PRO A 230 -1.14 5.60 9.93
N LEU A 231 -2.37 5.69 9.42
CA LEU A 231 -3.36 4.61 9.51
C LEU A 231 -2.90 3.35 8.77
N ARG A 232 -2.22 3.51 7.62
CA ARG A 232 -1.64 2.40 6.85
C ARG A 232 -0.60 1.62 7.67
N TYR A 233 0.25 2.33 8.40
CA TYR A 233 1.22 1.71 9.31
C TYR A 233 0.57 1.09 10.55
N LEU A 234 -0.41 1.77 11.17
CA LEU A 234 -1.17 1.24 12.30
C LEU A 234 -1.90 -0.06 11.93
N GLY A 235 -2.66 -0.07 10.83
CA GLY A 235 -3.39 -1.24 10.38
C GLY A 235 -2.47 -2.44 10.14
N GLU A 236 -1.35 -2.23 9.47
CA GLU A 236 -0.35 -3.29 9.26
C GLU A 236 0.35 -3.74 10.55
N ASN A 237 0.67 -2.83 11.46
CA ASN A 237 1.30 -3.18 12.74
C ASN A 237 0.33 -3.97 13.64
N TYR A 238 -0.96 -3.60 13.66
CA TYR A 238 -2.00 -4.36 14.34
C TYR A 238 -2.21 -5.74 13.71
N ARG A 239 -2.29 -5.82 12.37
CA ARG A 239 -2.55 -7.07 11.65
C ARG A 239 -1.36 -8.04 11.70
N HIS A 240 -0.15 -7.55 11.45
CA HIS A 240 1.02 -8.39 11.23
C HIS A 240 1.88 -8.59 12.48
N ASN A 241 2.00 -7.59 13.35
CA ASN A 241 2.94 -7.65 14.46
C ASN A 241 2.25 -7.92 15.80
N ILE A 242 1.21 -7.16 16.13
CA ILE A 242 0.52 -7.23 17.44
C ILE A 242 -0.59 -8.30 17.46
N GLY A 243 -1.25 -8.52 16.32
CA GLY A 243 -2.41 -9.41 16.19
C GLY A 243 -3.70 -8.85 16.80
N ASP A 244 -3.86 -7.52 16.84
CA ASP A 244 -5.12 -6.86 17.21
C ASP A 244 -5.97 -6.67 15.95
N TRP A 245 -6.59 -7.76 15.50
CA TRP A 245 -7.32 -7.82 14.23
C TRP A 245 -8.52 -6.88 14.18
N ALA A 246 -9.16 -6.59 15.32
CA ALA A 246 -10.27 -5.66 15.38
C ALA A 246 -9.80 -4.24 15.04
N LYS A 247 -8.74 -3.76 15.68
CA LYS A 247 -8.17 -2.45 15.36
C LYS A 247 -7.57 -2.39 13.97
N ALA A 248 -6.95 -3.46 13.49
CA ALA A 248 -6.48 -3.52 12.11
C ALA A 248 -7.64 -3.24 11.12
N ARG A 249 -8.80 -3.86 11.35
CA ARG A 249 -10.01 -3.65 10.54
C ARG A 249 -10.45 -2.20 10.60
N GLU A 250 -10.55 -1.62 11.80
CA GLU A 250 -10.93 -0.21 11.99
C GLU A 250 -10.02 0.75 11.20
N MET A 251 -8.70 0.53 11.22
CA MET A 251 -7.75 1.39 10.50
C MET A 251 -7.88 1.26 8.99
N PHE A 252 -8.04 0.04 8.48
CA PHE A 252 -8.22 -0.19 7.04
C PHE A 252 -9.56 0.34 6.53
N ASP A 253 -10.65 0.14 7.28
CA ASP A 253 -11.96 0.72 6.94
C ASP A 253 -11.91 2.24 6.98
N ALA A 254 -11.20 2.85 7.92
CA ALA A 254 -11.00 4.30 7.96
C ALA A 254 -10.30 4.83 6.70
N ILE A 255 -9.26 4.14 6.21
CA ILE A 255 -8.57 4.50 4.96
C ILE A 255 -9.52 4.44 3.76
N LEU A 256 -10.37 3.40 3.69
CA LEU A 256 -11.30 3.26 2.56
C LEU A 256 -12.42 4.30 2.57
N ASN A 257 -12.76 4.83 3.74
CA ASN A 257 -13.81 5.83 3.97
C ASN A 257 -13.31 7.29 4.00
N MET A 258 -12.05 7.54 3.67
CA MET A 258 -11.49 8.89 3.56
C MET A 258 -10.84 9.14 2.18
N PRO A 259 -10.58 10.40 1.80
CA PRO A 259 -9.66 10.69 0.70
C PRO A 259 -8.28 10.11 1.02
N ALA A 260 -7.85 9.13 0.24
CA ALA A 260 -6.61 8.40 0.47
C ALA A 260 -5.92 8.12 -0.87
N ASP A 261 -4.59 8.06 -0.83
CA ASP A 261 -3.78 7.75 -1.98
C ASP A 261 -3.90 6.27 -2.38
N LEU A 262 -3.58 5.95 -3.64
CA LEU A 262 -3.77 4.61 -4.22
C LEU A 262 -3.00 3.52 -3.45
N LEU A 263 -1.81 3.85 -2.92
CA LEU A 263 -1.00 2.89 -2.17
C LEU A 263 -1.64 2.59 -0.82
N SER A 264 -2.13 3.59 -0.09
CA SER A 264 -2.87 3.38 1.17
C SER A 264 -4.15 2.58 0.95
N ARG A 265 -4.92 2.88 -0.09
CA ARG A 265 -6.14 2.12 -0.44
C ARG A 265 -5.83 0.66 -0.79
N SER A 266 -4.79 0.42 -1.60
CA SER A 266 -4.35 -0.92 -1.96
C SER A 266 -3.91 -1.74 -0.74
N VAL A 267 -3.14 -1.15 0.19
CA VAL A 267 -2.74 -1.82 1.43
C VAL A 267 -3.95 -2.15 2.31
N ALA A 268 -4.93 -1.23 2.43
CA ALA A 268 -6.14 -1.47 3.20
C ALA A 268 -6.98 -2.63 2.62
N LEU A 269 -7.19 -2.63 1.30
CA LEU A 269 -7.89 -3.71 0.59
C LEU A 269 -7.18 -5.05 0.76
N HIS A 270 -5.85 -5.07 0.64
CA HIS A 270 -5.04 -6.27 0.86
C HIS A 270 -5.15 -6.79 2.29
N GLY A 271 -5.02 -5.91 3.28
CA GLY A 271 -5.11 -6.23 4.71
C GLY A 271 -6.47 -6.84 5.07
N LEU A 272 -7.56 -6.17 4.65
CA LEU A 272 -8.93 -6.67 4.81
C LEU A 272 -9.14 -7.98 4.06
N GLY A 273 -8.57 -8.13 2.85
CA GLY A 273 -8.58 -9.37 2.09
C GLY A 273 -7.98 -10.53 2.86
N LYS A 274 -6.78 -10.37 3.44
CA LYS A 274 -6.11 -11.41 4.24
C LYS A 274 -6.97 -11.79 5.45
N MET A 275 -7.49 -10.80 6.17
CA MET A 275 -8.34 -11.02 7.34
C MET A 275 -9.64 -11.77 6.99
N THR A 276 -10.26 -11.40 5.88
CA THR A 276 -11.49 -12.04 5.36
C THR A 276 -11.23 -13.49 4.97
N ILE A 277 -10.06 -13.82 4.40
CA ILE A 277 -9.65 -15.21 4.14
C ILE A 277 -9.49 -15.99 5.45
N HIS A 278 -8.84 -15.42 6.47
CA HIS A 278 -8.70 -16.07 7.79
C HIS A 278 -10.05 -16.33 8.48
N ASP A 279 -11.05 -15.49 8.22
CA ASP A 279 -12.42 -15.65 8.71
C ASP A 279 -13.19 -16.78 7.97
N GLY A 280 -12.63 -17.32 6.88
CA GLY A 280 -13.19 -18.38 6.04
C GLY A 280 -13.95 -17.87 4.81
N GLU A 281 -14.02 -16.55 4.59
CA GLU A 281 -14.73 -15.92 3.46
C GLU A 281 -13.82 -15.79 2.22
N PHE A 282 -13.30 -16.92 1.72
CA PHE A 282 -12.28 -16.99 0.66
C PHE A 282 -12.58 -16.15 -0.59
N LYS A 283 -13.77 -16.31 -1.18
CA LYS A 283 -14.15 -15.59 -2.42
C LYS A 283 -14.17 -14.07 -2.23
N LYS A 284 -14.65 -13.60 -1.08
CA LYS A 284 -14.69 -12.17 -0.77
C LYS A 284 -13.29 -11.64 -0.50
N GLY A 285 -12.46 -12.39 0.22
CA GLY A 285 -11.07 -12.05 0.46
C GLY A 285 -10.25 -11.98 -0.84
N LEU A 286 -10.46 -12.92 -1.77
CA LEU A 286 -9.88 -12.87 -3.12
C LEU A 286 -10.28 -11.60 -3.85
N ALA A 287 -11.58 -11.28 -3.90
CA ALA A 287 -12.07 -10.08 -4.58
C ALA A 287 -11.44 -8.80 -4.02
N LEU A 288 -11.20 -8.72 -2.71
CA LEU A 288 -10.49 -7.61 -2.08
C LEU A 288 -9.01 -7.56 -2.49
N MET A 289 -8.32 -8.70 -2.60
CA MET A 289 -6.94 -8.74 -3.07
C MET A 289 -6.80 -8.37 -4.56
N GLU A 290 -7.75 -8.80 -5.39
CA GLU A 290 -7.80 -8.43 -6.81
C GLU A 290 -8.05 -6.92 -6.97
N GLN A 291 -8.94 -6.35 -6.16
CA GLN A 291 -9.13 -4.90 -6.10
C GLN A 291 -7.85 -4.18 -5.62
N ALA A 292 -7.13 -4.72 -4.64
CA ALA A 292 -5.90 -4.13 -4.15
C ALA A 292 -4.85 -3.96 -5.26
N VAL A 293 -4.60 -5.00 -6.07
CA VAL A 293 -3.61 -4.93 -7.16
C VAL A 293 -4.08 -4.07 -8.35
N ALA A 294 -5.39 -3.96 -8.57
CA ALA A 294 -5.96 -3.04 -9.56
C ALA A 294 -5.78 -1.56 -9.15
N GLU A 295 -5.93 -1.28 -7.85
CA GLU A 295 -5.73 0.05 -7.27
C GLU A 295 -4.26 0.47 -7.40
N PHE A 296 -3.36 -0.34 -6.83
CA PHE A 296 -1.92 -0.13 -6.89
C PHE A 296 -1.16 -1.47 -6.87
N PRO A 297 -0.19 -1.70 -7.76
CA PRO A 297 0.53 -2.97 -7.82
C PRO A 297 1.46 -3.13 -6.62
N LEU A 298 1.17 -4.12 -5.77
CA LEU A 298 1.98 -4.47 -4.60
C LEU A 298 2.52 -5.88 -4.74
N ALA A 299 3.84 -6.05 -4.61
CA ALA A 299 4.46 -7.38 -4.61
C ALA A 299 3.82 -8.27 -3.53
N LEU A 300 3.59 -7.74 -2.33
CA LEU A 300 2.91 -8.47 -1.24
C LEU A 300 1.51 -8.97 -1.63
N ALA A 301 0.71 -8.16 -2.35
CA ALA A 301 -0.64 -8.57 -2.75
C ALA A 301 -0.59 -9.65 -3.84
N TYR A 302 0.32 -9.52 -4.82
CA TYR A 302 0.55 -10.57 -5.81
C TYR A 302 1.06 -11.87 -5.20
N ARG A 303 1.95 -11.82 -4.20
CA ARG A 303 2.37 -13.02 -3.45
C ARG A 303 1.18 -13.72 -2.80
N ASN A 304 0.27 -12.99 -2.17
CA ASN A 304 -0.90 -13.63 -1.55
C ASN A 304 -1.92 -14.15 -2.57
N LEU A 305 -2.09 -13.47 -3.71
CA LEU A 305 -2.85 -14.02 -4.84
C LEU A 305 -2.22 -15.33 -5.35
N ALA A 306 -0.88 -15.40 -5.43
CA ALA A 306 -0.19 -16.62 -5.82
C ALA A 306 -0.47 -17.78 -4.86
N VAL A 307 -0.41 -17.53 -3.54
CA VAL A 307 -0.76 -18.52 -2.51
C VAL A 307 -2.20 -18.99 -2.66
N TYR A 308 -3.15 -18.07 -2.81
CA TYR A 308 -4.56 -18.39 -3.00
C TYR A 308 -4.78 -19.30 -4.23
N TRP A 309 -4.26 -18.94 -5.39
CA TRP A 309 -4.50 -19.74 -6.60
C TRP A 309 -3.81 -21.10 -6.56
N ASN A 310 -2.71 -21.21 -5.83
CA ASN A 310 -2.08 -22.50 -5.58
C ASN A 310 -2.90 -23.37 -4.61
N SER A 311 -3.51 -22.81 -3.57
CA SER A 311 -4.41 -23.57 -2.68
C SER A 311 -5.68 -24.03 -3.39
N GLU A 312 -6.17 -23.27 -4.38
CA GLU A 312 -7.28 -23.67 -5.25
C GLU A 312 -6.89 -24.70 -6.32
N GLY A 313 -5.65 -25.20 -6.32
CA GLY A 313 -5.20 -26.21 -7.28
C GLY A 313 -4.95 -25.65 -8.69
N ASN A 314 -4.75 -24.33 -8.84
CA ASN A 314 -4.37 -23.68 -10.08
C ASN A 314 -2.91 -23.15 -10.00
N PRO A 315 -1.90 -24.04 -10.10
CA PRO A 315 -0.49 -23.64 -9.99
C PRO A 315 -0.04 -22.75 -11.15
N VAL A 316 -0.69 -22.81 -12.31
CA VAL A 316 -0.39 -21.94 -13.46
C VAL A 316 -0.64 -20.48 -13.08
N LYS A 317 -1.84 -20.17 -12.60
CA LYS A 317 -2.19 -18.81 -12.16
C LYS A 317 -1.39 -18.38 -10.92
N GLY A 318 -1.08 -19.31 -10.01
CA GLY A 318 -0.17 -19.08 -8.90
C GLY A 318 1.24 -18.64 -9.34
N ASN A 319 1.79 -19.31 -10.36
CA ASN A 319 3.08 -18.98 -10.93
C ASN A 319 3.09 -17.62 -11.64
N GLU A 320 2.03 -17.28 -12.38
CA GLU A 320 1.90 -15.96 -13.03
C GLU A 320 1.99 -14.82 -12.01
N TYR A 321 1.25 -14.90 -10.91
CA TYR A 321 1.31 -13.89 -9.86
C TYR A 321 2.64 -13.88 -9.11
N THR A 322 3.27 -15.04 -8.94
CA THR A 322 4.63 -15.15 -8.38
C THR A 322 5.64 -14.39 -9.24
N GLN A 323 5.61 -14.59 -10.57
CA GLN A 323 6.48 -13.87 -11.50
C GLN A 323 6.16 -12.37 -11.51
N THR A 324 4.89 -12.00 -11.42
CA THR A 324 4.48 -10.59 -11.33
C THR A 324 5.05 -9.93 -10.07
N ALA A 325 4.95 -10.59 -8.91
CA ALA A 325 5.53 -10.09 -7.65
C ALA A 325 7.04 -9.92 -7.75
N LEU A 326 7.74 -10.91 -8.32
CA LEU A 326 9.19 -10.86 -8.52
C LEU A 326 9.59 -9.75 -9.49
N ALA A 327 8.83 -9.51 -10.56
CA ALA A 327 9.12 -8.47 -11.54
C ALA A 327 9.03 -7.05 -10.96
N LEU A 328 8.19 -6.83 -9.94
CA LEU A 328 8.07 -5.53 -9.26
C LEU A 328 9.33 -5.17 -8.47
N ASP A 329 9.94 -6.15 -7.80
CA ASP A 329 11.26 -5.99 -7.19
C ASP A 329 12.10 -7.27 -7.30
N PRO A 330 12.86 -7.42 -8.41
CA PRO A 330 13.61 -8.64 -8.69
C PRO A 330 14.83 -8.85 -7.78
N LYS A 331 15.21 -7.82 -7.02
CA LYS A 331 16.39 -7.86 -6.13
C LYS A 331 15.99 -7.95 -4.66
N ASP A 332 14.71 -7.84 -4.33
CA ASP A 332 14.23 -8.11 -2.98
C ASP A 332 14.48 -9.59 -2.64
N PRO A 333 15.31 -9.89 -1.61
CA PRO A 333 15.59 -11.26 -1.22
C PRO A 333 14.34 -12.01 -0.75
N TYR A 334 13.32 -11.32 -0.21
CA TYR A 334 12.08 -11.97 0.16
C TYR A 334 11.29 -12.42 -1.07
N ASN A 335 11.13 -11.58 -2.09
CA ASN A 335 10.52 -11.96 -3.37
C ASN A 335 11.25 -13.14 -4.04
N LEU A 336 12.58 -13.15 -4.00
CA LEU A 336 13.39 -14.26 -4.53
C LEU A 336 13.10 -15.57 -3.79
N VAL A 337 13.12 -15.56 -2.45
CA VAL A 337 12.80 -16.74 -1.64
C VAL A 337 11.35 -17.17 -1.84
N PHE A 338 10.41 -16.24 -1.91
CA PHE A 338 9.00 -16.54 -2.17
C PHE A 338 8.84 -17.24 -3.53
N ALA A 339 9.45 -16.71 -4.59
CA ALA A 339 9.41 -17.34 -5.91
C ALA A 339 10.06 -18.74 -5.91
N ALA A 340 11.12 -18.94 -5.12
CA ALA A 340 11.77 -20.23 -4.96
C ALA A 340 10.86 -21.30 -4.33
N VAL A 341 9.86 -20.93 -3.50
CA VAL A 341 8.85 -21.87 -2.98
C VAL A 341 8.09 -22.53 -4.14
N PHE A 342 7.66 -21.74 -5.12
CA PHE A 342 6.93 -22.22 -6.29
C PHE A 342 7.87 -22.91 -7.29
N MET A 343 9.12 -22.49 -7.41
CA MET A 343 10.13 -23.24 -8.19
C MET A 343 10.29 -24.68 -7.67
N ALA A 344 10.35 -24.86 -6.34
CA ALA A 344 10.43 -26.19 -5.73
C ALA A 344 9.19 -27.05 -6.06
N ALA A 345 7.99 -26.47 -5.97
CA ALA A 345 6.73 -27.14 -6.33
C ALA A 345 6.70 -27.59 -7.80
N ASN A 346 7.27 -26.79 -8.71
CA ASN A 346 7.33 -27.06 -10.15
C ASN A 346 8.55 -27.91 -10.57
N GLY A 347 9.20 -28.61 -9.63
CA GLY A 347 10.29 -29.55 -9.93
C GLY A 347 11.69 -28.92 -10.06
N LYS A 348 11.82 -27.59 -9.98
CA LYS A 348 13.13 -26.88 -10.00
C LYS A 348 13.78 -26.89 -8.61
N LYS A 349 13.97 -28.10 -8.08
CA LYS A 349 14.38 -28.37 -6.70
C LYS A 349 15.76 -27.82 -6.35
N ASP A 350 16.77 -28.07 -7.19
CA ASP A 350 18.15 -27.65 -6.91
C ASP A 350 18.34 -26.13 -6.95
N GLU A 351 17.66 -25.46 -7.89
CA GLU A 351 17.65 -23.99 -8.00
C GLU A 351 16.99 -23.36 -6.77
N ALA A 352 15.82 -23.86 -6.35
CA ALA A 352 15.15 -23.40 -5.15
C ALA A 352 16.00 -23.59 -3.89
N LEU A 353 16.68 -24.74 -3.76
CA LEU A 353 17.59 -25.00 -2.65
C LEU A 353 18.81 -24.09 -2.66
N LYS A 354 19.33 -23.70 -3.84
CA LYS A 354 20.42 -22.73 -3.94
C LYS A 354 19.98 -21.37 -3.38
N ILE A 355 18.84 -20.86 -3.83
CA ILE A 355 18.26 -19.60 -3.33
C ILE A 355 18.03 -19.68 -1.81
N ALA A 356 17.49 -20.80 -1.32
CA ALA A 356 17.25 -21.00 0.11
C ALA A 356 18.52 -21.00 0.95
N ARG A 357 19.63 -21.55 0.44
CA ARG A 357 20.94 -21.51 1.12
C ARG A 357 21.52 -20.10 1.17
N GLU A 358 21.49 -19.38 0.05
CA GLU A 358 21.99 -18.00 -0.05
C GLU A 358 21.22 -17.03 0.84
N ASN A 359 19.94 -17.32 1.12
CA ASN A 359 19.05 -16.46 1.90
C ASN A 359 18.67 -17.06 3.27
N VAL A 360 19.37 -18.09 3.75
CA VAL A 360 18.97 -18.83 4.97
C VAL A 360 18.87 -17.95 6.21
N ASN A 361 19.64 -16.87 6.28
CA ASN A 361 19.67 -15.93 7.40
C ASN A 361 18.55 -14.87 7.35
N LEU A 362 17.73 -14.85 6.29
CA LEU A 362 16.61 -13.91 6.17
C LEU A 362 15.48 -14.32 7.11
N MET A 363 15.49 -13.76 8.32
CA MET A 363 14.52 -14.07 9.39
C MET A 363 13.05 -13.97 8.93
N PRO A 364 12.60 -12.91 8.23
CA PRO A 364 11.22 -12.80 7.76
C PRO A 364 10.82 -13.91 6.78
N ALA A 365 11.78 -14.52 6.05
CA ALA A 365 11.50 -15.56 5.06
C ALA A 365 11.55 -16.98 5.64
N SER A 366 11.65 -17.15 6.96
CA SER A 366 11.81 -18.46 7.62
C SER A 366 10.71 -19.46 7.24
N TYR A 367 9.45 -19.01 7.12
CA TYR A 367 8.33 -19.84 6.67
C TYR A 367 8.56 -20.37 5.25
N ASN A 368 8.87 -19.47 4.31
CA ASN A 368 9.12 -19.82 2.90
C ASN A 368 10.35 -20.70 2.73
N LEU A 369 11.42 -20.43 3.49
CA LEU A 369 12.60 -21.30 3.53
C LEU A 369 12.22 -22.70 3.99
N ALA A 370 11.42 -22.82 5.06
CA ALA A 370 10.93 -24.11 5.52
C ALA A 370 10.11 -24.84 4.45
N ALA A 371 9.24 -24.12 3.74
CA ALA A 371 8.45 -24.67 2.63
C ALA A 371 9.35 -25.23 1.51
N ILE A 372 10.44 -24.54 1.16
CA ILE A 372 11.40 -25.05 0.17
C ILE A 372 12.04 -26.35 0.68
N TYR A 373 12.53 -26.40 1.93
CA TYR A 373 13.17 -27.60 2.47
C TYR A 373 12.19 -28.78 2.61
N ALA A 374 10.93 -28.54 3.01
CA ALA A 374 9.90 -29.57 3.12
C ALA A 374 9.58 -30.23 1.76
N GLN A 375 9.40 -29.42 0.71
CA GLN A 375 9.16 -29.91 -0.67
C GLN A 375 10.36 -30.65 -1.26
N ASN A 376 11.54 -30.44 -0.69
CA ASN A 376 12.79 -31.11 -1.05
C ASN A 376 13.13 -32.30 -0.13
N GLY A 377 12.20 -32.74 0.73
CA GLY A 377 12.41 -33.89 1.62
C GLY A 377 13.38 -33.65 2.78
N GLN A 378 13.84 -32.41 2.99
CA GLN A 378 14.75 -32.05 4.09
C GLN A 378 13.95 -31.71 5.35
N ARG A 379 13.29 -32.74 5.91
CA ARG A 379 12.39 -32.67 7.08
C ARG A 379 12.97 -31.83 8.22
N ASP A 380 14.14 -32.20 8.74
CA ASP A 380 14.67 -31.59 9.97
C ASP A 380 14.97 -30.10 9.81
N LYS A 381 15.45 -29.69 8.62
CA LYS A 381 15.66 -28.28 8.30
C LYS A 381 14.33 -27.52 8.20
N ALA A 382 13.31 -28.11 7.60
CA ALA A 382 11.99 -27.50 7.52
C ALA A 382 11.41 -27.26 8.92
N LEU A 383 11.46 -28.25 9.82
CA LEU A 383 10.99 -28.13 11.20
C LEU A 383 11.80 -27.10 12.00
N SER A 384 13.11 -27.06 11.82
CA SER A 384 13.99 -26.06 12.44
C SER A 384 13.62 -24.62 12.00
N LEU A 385 13.37 -24.41 10.72
CA LEU A 385 13.00 -23.10 10.17
C LEU A 385 11.57 -22.68 10.53
N LEU A 386 10.62 -23.61 10.59
CA LEU A 386 9.29 -23.34 11.14
C LEU A 386 9.36 -22.95 12.62
N ARG A 387 10.20 -23.63 13.42
CA ARG A 387 10.43 -23.26 14.82
C ARG A 387 11.02 -21.86 14.93
N ARG A 388 11.99 -21.52 14.07
CA ARG A 388 12.55 -20.16 13.98
C ARG A 388 11.48 -19.14 13.62
N HIS A 389 10.64 -19.42 12.63
CA HIS A 389 9.54 -18.55 12.24
C HIS A 389 8.57 -18.33 13.41
N PHE A 390 8.00 -19.40 13.98
CA PHE A 390 6.97 -19.27 15.00
C PHE A 390 7.47 -18.75 16.34
N PHE A 391 8.69 -19.08 16.77
CA PHE A 391 9.12 -18.82 18.16
C PHE A 391 10.29 -17.84 18.29
N GLN A 392 10.96 -17.46 17.20
CA GLN A 392 12.02 -16.45 17.22
C GLN A 392 11.62 -15.20 16.43
N TYR A 393 10.99 -15.36 15.27
CA TYR A 393 10.49 -14.25 14.47
C TYR A 393 9.13 -13.75 14.99
N GLU A 394 8.12 -14.62 15.05
CA GLU A 394 6.78 -14.28 15.52
C GLU A 394 6.75 -14.07 17.04
N ARG A 395 6.52 -12.83 17.47
CA ARG A 395 6.62 -12.43 18.88
C ARG A 395 5.30 -12.52 19.64
N TYR A 396 4.17 -12.39 18.95
CA TYR A 396 2.85 -12.32 19.56
C TYR A 396 2.08 -13.61 19.28
N ASN A 397 1.49 -14.18 20.34
CA ASN A 397 0.77 -15.44 20.22
C ASN A 397 -0.43 -15.34 19.27
N SER A 398 -1.11 -14.20 19.25
CA SER A 398 -2.24 -13.88 18.36
C SER A 398 -1.90 -13.98 16.86
N VAL A 399 -0.70 -13.54 16.48
CA VAL A 399 -0.22 -13.65 15.09
C VAL A 399 0.25 -15.08 14.82
N ARG A 400 1.10 -15.60 15.72
CA ARG A 400 1.65 -16.97 15.63
C ARG A 400 0.57 -18.02 15.44
N ALA A 401 -0.55 -17.92 16.16
CA ALA A 401 -1.65 -18.89 16.06
C ALA A 401 -2.27 -18.94 14.65
N LYS A 402 -2.40 -17.80 13.97
CA LYS A 402 -2.88 -17.73 12.58
C LYS A 402 -1.89 -18.30 11.59
N GLU A 403 -0.61 -17.94 11.71
CA GLU A 403 0.45 -18.44 10.81
C GLU A 403 0.67 -19.97 11.01
N MET A 404 0.50 -20.49 12.23
CA MET A 404 0.47 -21.93 12.49
C MET A 404 -0.73 -22.61 11.81
N MET A 405 -1.88 -21.94 11.76
CA MET A 405 -3.05 -22.45 11.05
C MET A 405 -2.83 -22.47 9.53
N GLU A 406 -2.20 -21.43 8.98
CA GLU A 406 -1.77 -21.42 7.57
C GLU A 406 -0.85 -22.61 7.26
N ALA A 407 0.18 -22.86 8.08
CA ALA A 407 1.08 -24.01 7.89
C ALA A 407 0.33 -25.35 7.89
N ARG A 408 -0.70 -25.48 8.74
CA ARG A 408 -1.53 -26.69 8.85
C ARG A 408 -2.45 -26.93 7.66
N VAL A 409 -2.61 -25.98 6.75
CA VAL A 409 -3.45 -26.12 5.55
C VAL A 409 -2.64 -25.99 4.25
N ASP A 410 -1.47 -25.36 4.30
CA ASP A 410 -0.64 -25.12 3.13
C ASP A 410 -0.06 -26.40 2.51
N ALA A 411 -0.28 -26.60 1.20
CA ALA A 411 0.17 -27.79 0.48
C ALA A 411 1.70 -27.96 0.46
N VAL A 412 2.45 -26.86 0.61
CA VAL A 412 3.92 -26.90 0.64
C VAL A 412 4.49 -27.69 1.84
N PHE A 413 3.67 -27.97 2.85
CA PHE A 413 4.03 -28.78 4.01
C PHE A 413 3.40 -30.18 4.00
N ASP A 414 2.79 -30.63 2.90
CA ASP A 414 2.16 -31.96 2.80
C ASP A 414 3.09 -33.10 3.25
N SER A 415 4.38 -33.02 2.90
CA SER A 415 5.38 -34.05 3.25
C SER A 415 5.64 -34.19 4.75
N ILE A 416 5.27 -33.20 5.57
CA ILE A 416 5.48 -33.19 7.02
C ILE A 416 4.19 -32.97 7.81
N ARG A 417 3.03 -32.87 7.16
CA ARG A 417 1.75 -32.48 7.77
C ARG A 417 1.33 -33.38 8.94
N THR A 418 1.60 -34.68 8.82
CA THR A 418 1.28 -35.71 9.83
C THR A 418 2.44 -36.04 10.76
N ASP A 419 3.59 -35.38 10.58
CA ASP A 419 4.76 -35.55 11.43
C ASP A 419 4.45 -35.11 12.87
N ARG A 420 4.81 -35.93 13.85
CA ARG A 420 4.49 -35.65 15.27
C ARG A 420 5.12 -34.35 15.76
N GLU A 421 6.32 -34.02 15.31
CA GLU A 421 6.97 -32.75 15.67
C GLU A 421 6.30 -31.57 14.99
N PHE A 422 5.87 -31.70 13.72
CA PHE A 422 5.11 -30.65 13.05
C PHE A 422 3.77 -30.36 13.74
N VAL A 423 3.03 -31.43 14.08
CA VAL A 423 1.75 -31.33 14.80
C VAL A 423 1.94 -30.68 16.17
N ALA A 424 2.99 -31.07 16.90
CA ALA A 424 3.34 -30.49 18.19
C ALA A 424 3.78 -29.01 18.05
N LEU A 425 4.57 -28.70 17.03
CA LEU A 425 5.07 -27.35 16.75
C LEU A 425 3.92 -26.38 16.46
N THR A 426 2.88 -26.84 15.78
CA THR A 426 1.70 -26.05 15.38
C THR A 426 0.51 -26.19 16.33
N ARG A 427 0.69 -26.77 17.53
CA ARG A 427 -0.42 -27.08 18.46
C ARG A 427 -1.28 -25.88 18.88
N GLY A 428 -0.72 -24.67 18.82
CA GLY A 428 -1.41 -23.42 19.15
C GLY A 428 -2.15 -22.79 17.98
N ALA A 429 -2.28 -23.47 16.84
CA ALA A 429 -2.98 -22.96 15.67
C ALA A 429 -4.44 -22.60 15.99
N ASP A 430 -4.88 -21.44 15.52
CA ASP A 430 -6.26 -20.99 15.64
C ASP A 430 -6.82 -20.51 14.28
N GLY A 431 -8.11 -20.71 14.03
CA GLY A 431 -8.74 -20.28 12.79
C GLY A 431 -9.73 -21.28 12.23
N ARG A 432 -10.38 -20.88 11.15
CA ARG A 432 -11.49 -21.61 10.50
C ARG A 432 -11.10 -22.27 9.19
N LEU A 433 -9.81 -22.27 8.85
CA LEU A 433 -9.33 -22.85 7.59
C LEU A 433 -9.54 -24.37 7.62
N PRO A 434 -10.07 -24.99 6.56
CA PRO A 434 -10.28 -26.44 6.53
C PRO A 434 -8.95 -27.16 6.42
N ILE A 435 -8.69 -28.13 7.29
CA ILE A 435 -7.48 -28.96 7.21
C ILE A 435 -7.62 -29.93 6.02
N PRO A 436 -6.65 -29.97 5.08
CA PRO A 436 -6.66 -30.94 4.00
C PRO A 436 -6.66 -32.36 4.54
N MET A 437 -7.67 -33.15 4.15
CA MET A 437 -7.85 -34.53 4.61
C MET A 437 -6.98 -35.54 3.85
N LYS A 438 -6.34 -35.11 2.75
CA LYS A 438 -5.52 -35.96 1.89
C LYS A 438 -4.24 -36.36 2.62
N GLY A 439 -4.09 -37.66 2.92
CA GLY A 439 -2.90 -38.21 3.60
C GLY A 439 -2.97 -38.31 5.12
N MET A 440 -4.11 -37.97 5.76
CA MET A 440 -4.30 -38.16 7.20
C MET A 440 -4.66 -39.61 7.56
N PRO A 441 -4.13 -40.18 8.66
CA PRO A 441 -4.62 -41.44 9.20
C PRO A 441 -6.11 -41.34 9.54
N ALA A 442 -6.89 -42.39 9.23
CA ALA A 442 -8.35 -42.42 9.40
C ALA A 442 -8.85 -42.05 10.82
N THR A 443 -8.00 -42.12 11.83
CA THR A 443 -8.29 -41.77 13.23
C THR A 443 -8.27 -40.28 13.54
N GLN A 444 -7.79 -39.43 12.62
CA GLN A 444 -7.79 -37.96 12.76
C GLN A 444 -8.77 -37.27 11.81
N ALA A 445 -9.52 -38.05 11.02
CA ALA A 445 -10.48 -37.61 10.04
C ALA A 445 -11.85 -37.31 10.66
N THR A 446 -11.93 -36.48 11.71
CA THR A 446 -13.21 -35.93 12.17
C THR A 446 -13.27 -34.45 11.85
N PRO A 447 -14.27 -33.97 11.09
CA PRO A 447 -14.43 -32.55 10.84
C PRO A 447 -14.74 -31.86 12.18
N ASN A 448 -13.99 -30.79 12.50
CA ASN A 448 -14.49 -29.82 13.47
C ASN A 448 -15.82 -29.29 12.95
N ARG A 449 -16.91 -29.61 13.65
CA ARG A 449 -18.22 -28.99 13.47
C ARG A 449 -18.21 -27.56 14.01
#